data_AF-A0A674CRG6-F1
#
_entry.id   AF-A0A674CRG6-F1
#
_cell.length_a   1.000
_cell.length_b   1.000
_cell.length_c   1.000
_cell.angle_alpha   90.00
_cell.angle_beta   90.00
_cell.angle_gamma   90.00
#
_symmetry.space_group_name_H-M   'P 1'
#
loop_
_entity.id
_entity.type
_entity.pdbx_description
1 polymer ?
#
loop_
_entity_poly.entity_id
_entity_poly.type
_entity_poly.pdbx_seq_one_letter_code
_entity_poly.pdbx_strand_id
1 'polypeptide(L)'
;YKVTPLPRLPLTKPGVSQLSTALKVASTRLLQILAISTGTYADKLGPKVVQSLLDLLCSQLKNLLSQAGVSLLTASPGKNQENQDRKSEDGADPEKTDFRALVRKQHTAELHLGDFLVFLRRVVSSKAIQSKMSSPKWTEVLLNIAAQKCCSGVPLVGNLRTRLLALHVLEAVLPACEASVENDQITQVVERLFSLLADCMWEAPIAQAKHTIQMKEKEQELKRQVQDNS
;
A
#
# COMPACT_ATOMS: atom_id res chain seq x y z
N TYR A 1 -32.88 -30.54 -10.25
CA TYR A 1 -31.66 -30.09 -9.56
C TYR A 1 -30.58 -29.79 -10.60
N LYS A 2 -30.30 -28.51 -10.87
CA LYS A 2 -29.24 -28.10 -11.81
C LYS A 2 -27.90 -28.07 -11.05
N VAL A 3 -26.95 -28.88 -11.49
CA VAL A 3 -25.57 -28.88 -11.01
C VAL A 3 -24.84 -27.70 -11.67
N THR A 4 -24.46 -26.71 -10.87
CA THR A 4 -23.60 -25.60 -11.29
C THR A 4 -22.17 -26.11 -11.44
N PRO A 5 -21.46 -25.89 -12.57
CA PRO A 5 -20.07 -26.32 -12.69
C PRO A 5 -19.13 -25.36 -11.94
N LEU A 6 -18.15 -25.95 -11.25
CA LEU A 6 -17.04 -25.26 -10.60
C LEU A 6 -16.25 -24.37 -11.59
N PRO A 7 -15.67 -23.24 -11.16
CA PRO A 7 -14.91 -22.36 -12.05
C PRO A 7 -13.64 -23.08 -12.55
N ARG A 8 -13.53 -23.24 -13.88
CA ARG A 8 -12.35 -23.80 -14.54
C ARG A 8 -11.17 -22.83 -14.39
N LEU A 9 -10.09 -23.28 -13.75
CA LEU A 9 -8.80 -22.58 -13.80
C LEU A 9 -8.29 -22.56 -15.26
N PRO A 10 -7.80 -21.42 -15.79
CA PRO A 10 -7.12 -21.39 -17.08
C PRO A 10 -5.80 -22.17 -16.98
N LEU A 11 -5.73 -23.32 -17.64
CA LEU A 11 -4.50 -24.06 -17.91
C LEU A 11 -3.71 -23.32 -19.01
N THR A 12 -2.68 -22.56 -18.63
CA THR A 12 -1.74 -21.94 -19.59
C THR A 12 -0.31 -22.39 -19.33
N LYS A 13 0.21 -23.31 -20.17
CA LYS A 13 1.61 -23.78 -20.41
C LYS A 13 2.63 -23.79 -19.23
N PRO A 14 3.21 -24.96 -18.88
CA PRO A 14 4.09 -25.12 -17.72
C PRO A 14 5.51 -24.61 -18.01
N GLY A 15 5.85 -23.48 -17.39
CA GLY A 15 7.22 -23.02 -17.19
C GLY A 15 7.45 -22.81 -15.70
N VAL A 16 8.71 -22.85 -15.26
CA VAL A 16 9.19 -22.78 -13.86
C VAL A 16 8.53 -21.66 -13.01
N SER A 17 7.97 -20.64 -13.65
CA SER A 17 7.18 -19.55 -13.06
C SER A 17 5.85 -19.98 -12.44
N GLN A 18 5.22 -21.08 -12.90
CA GLN A 18 3.95 -21.54 -12.33
C GLN A 18 4.11 -22.11 -10.92
N LEU A 19 5.16 -22.91 -10.68
CA LEU A 19 5.39 -23.50 -9.36
C LEU A 19 5.64 -22.42 -8.31
N SER A 20 6.48 -21.43 -8.63
CA SER A 20 6.73 -20.28 -7.75
C SER A 20 5.45 -19.50 -7.45
N THR A 21 4.60 -19.29 -8.46
CA THR A 21 3.30 -18.62 -8.29
C THR A 21 2.35 -19.45 -7.43
N ALA A 22 2.21 -20.74 -7.73
CA ALA A 22 1.37 -21.66 -6.97
C ALA A 22 1.82 -21.77 -5.50
N LEU A 23 3.13 -21.85 -5.26
CA LEU A 23 3.71 -21.86 -3.93
C LEU A 23 3.42 -20.56 -3.18
N LYS A 24 3.56 -19.40 -3.84
CA LYS A 24 3.23 -18.09 -3.24
C LYS A 24 1.75 -18.01 -2.87
N VAL A 25 0.86 -18.48 -3.75
CA VAL A 25 -0.58 -18.53 -3.48
C VAL A 25 -0.87 -19.47 -2.31
N ALA A 26 -0.33 -20.69 -2.32
CA ALA A 26 -0.53 -21.68 -1.26
C ALA A 26 0.00 -21.17 0.09
N SER A 27 1.20 -20.60 0.11
CA SER A 27 1.81 -19.98 1.30
C SER A 27 0.96 -18.85 1.85
N THR A 28 0.44 -17.97 0.97
CA THR A 28 -0.46 -16.88 1.37
C THR A 28 -1.76 -17.42 1.95
N ARG A 29 -2.36 -18.45 1.34
CA ARG A 29 -3.59 -19.08 1.85
C ARG A 29 -3.35 -19.77 3.19
N LEU A 30 -2.24 -20.47 3.35
CA LEU A 30 -1.87 -21.08 4.63
C LEU A 30 -1.72 -20.03 5.72
N LEU A 31 -1.02 -18.93 5.44
CA LEU A 31 -0.90 -17.82 6.40
C LEU A 31 -2.25 -17.21 6.76
N GLN A 32 -3.15 -17.07 5.78
CA GLN A 32 -4.52 -16.60 6.04
C GLN A 32 -5.29 -17.56 6.96
N ILE A 33 -5.21 -18.88 6.72
CA ILE A 33 -5.86 -19.90 7.57
C ILE A 33 -5.30 -19.83 9.00
N LEU A 34 -3.96 -19.79 9.13
CA LEU A 34 -3.29 -19.70 10.44
C LEU A 34 -3.68 -18.43 11.19
N ALA A 35 -3.79 -17.31 10.48
CA ALA A 35 -4.13 -16.04 11.11
C ALA A 35 -5.58 -15.93 11.53
N ILE A 36 -6.53 -16.39 10.71
CA ILE A 36 -7.94 -16.43 11.10
C ILE A 36 -8.12 -17.37 12.30
N SER A 37 -7.50 -18.54 12.27
CA SER A 37 -7.54 -19.49 13.39
C SER A 37 -6.94 -18.88 14.65
N THR A 38 -5.79 -18.21 14.53
CA THR A 38 -5.13 -17.56 15.68
C THR A 38 -5.95 -16.39 16.21
N GLY A 39 -6.57 -15.58 15.35
CA GLY A 39 -7.45 -14.50 15.78
C GLY A 39 -8.69 -15.03 16.51
N THR A 40 -9.26 -16.14 16.05
CA THR A 40 -10.44 -16.79 16.65
C THR A 40 -10.13 -17.43 18.01
N TYR A 41 -8.95 -18.03 18.16
CA TYR A 41 -8.55 -18.77 19.36
C TYR A 41 -7.45 -18.07 20.17
N ALA A 42 -7.25 -16.76 19.99
CA ALA A 42 -6.14 -16.02 20.57
C ALA A 42 -6.06 -16.18 22.09
N ASP A 43 -7.21 -16.22 22.77
CA ASP A 43 -7.31 -16.34 24.22
C ASP A 43 -6.95 -17.74 24.76
N LYS A 44 -6.89 -18.76 23.88
CA LYS A 44 -6.54 -20.14 24.21
C LYS A 44 -5.13 -20.53 23.76
N LEU A 45 -4.50 -19.69 22.93
CA LEU A 45 -3.17 -19.94 22.40
C LEU A 45 -2.10 -19.32 23.32
N GLY A 46 -0.92 -19.92 23.34
CA GLY A 46 0.21 -19.35 24.06
C GLY A 46 0.56 -17.96 23.50
N PRO A 47 0.85 -16.97 24.36
CA PRO A 47 1.06 -15.58 23.92
C PRO A 47 2.24 -15.42 22.95
N LYS A 48 3.23 -16.31 23.04
CA LYS A 48 4.36 -16.37 22.10
C LYS A 48 3.91 -16.75 20.68
N VAL A 49 2.99 -17.70 20.53
CA VAL A 49 2.48 -18.14 19.22
C VAL A 49 1.70 -17.01 18.55
N VAL A 50 0.83 -16.35 19.33
CA VAL A 50 0.07 -15.18 18.87
C VAL A 50 1.02 -14.07 18.42
N GLN A 51 2.02 -13.75 19.25
CA GLN A 51 3.01 -12.72 18.93
C GLN A 51 3.82 -13.03 17.67
N SER A 52 4.35 -14.25 17.52
CA SER A 52 5.13 -14.65 16.34
C SER A 52 4.31 -14.53 15.04
N LEU A 53 3.04 -14.90 15.07
CA LEU A 53 2.16 -14.71 13.92
C LEU A 53 1.94 -13.22 13.62
N LEU A 54 1.65 -12.40 14.64
CA LEU A 54 1.48 -10.96 14.44
C LEU A 54 2.75 -10.30 13.88
N ASP A 55 3.93 -10.72 14.32
CA ASP A 55 5.19 -10.21 13.78
C ASP A 55 5.38 -10.59 12.30
N LEU A 56 4.97 -11.79 11.90
CA LEU A 56 4.96 -12.21 10.50
C LEU A 56 3.98 -11.37 9.67
N LEU A 57 2.75 -11.16 10.16
CA LEU A 57 1.76 -10.32 9.51
C LEU A 57 2.20 -8.86 9.38
N CYS A 58 2.86 -8.32 10.42
CA CYS A 58 3.42 -6.97 10.40
C CYS A 58 4.54 -6.87 9.35
N SER A 59 5.39 -7.88 9.27
CA SER A 59 6.47 -7.94 8.26
C SER A 59 5.90 -8.02 6.84
N GLN A 60 4.83 -8.79 6.63
CA GLN A 60 4.12 -8.84 5.36
C GLN A 60 3.50 -7.48 5.00
N LEU A 61 2.88 -6.79 5.97
CA LEU A 61 2.32 -5.46 5.77
C LEU A 61 3.39 -4.45 5.31
N LYS A 62 4.53 -4.42 6.00
CA LYS A 62 5.67 -3.54 5.66
C LYS A 62 6.23 -3.85 4.27
N ASN A 63 6.34 -5.13 3.91
CA ASN A 63 6.79 -5.54 2.59
C ASN A 63 5.80 -5.16 1.47
N LEU A 64 4.50 -5.21 1.74
CA LEU A 64 3.49 -4.76 0.78
C LEU A 64 3.51 -3.24 0.64
N LEU A 65 3.67 -2.52 1.75
CA LEU A 65 3.80 -1.06 1.75
C LEU A 65 5.05 -0.60 0.99
N SER A 66 6.21 -1.23 1.20
CA SER A 66 7.42 -0.88 0.44
C SER A 66 7.21 -1.11 -1.05
N GLN A 67 6.62 -2.23 -1.45
CA GLN A 67 6.31 -2.51 -2.86
C GLN A 67 5.31 -1.51 -3.48
N ALA A 68 4.35 -1.02 -2.70
CA ALA A 68 3.41 0.02 -3.11
C ALA A 68 4.07 1.42 -3.19
N GLY A 69 5.06 1.70 -2.33
CA GLY A 69 5.72 3.01 -2.23
C GLY A 69 6.99 3.22 -3.08
N VAL A 70 7.64 2.15 -3.55
CA VAL A 70 8.97 2.21 -4.21
C VAL A 70 9.00 3.02 -5.52
N SER A 71 7.88 3.26 -6.20
CA SER A 71 7.90 3.93 -7.51
C SER A 71 8.05 5.46 -7.46
N LEU A 72 7.81 6.10 -6.33
CA LEU A 72 7.68 7.57 -6.28
C LEU A 72 9.02 8.30 -6.07
N LEU A 73 10.02 7.61 -5.53
CA LEU A 73 11.37 8.16 -5.37
C LEU A 73 12.19 8.12 -6.67
N THR A 74 11.85 7.23 -7.61
CA THR A 74 12.54 7.11 -8.90
C THR A 74 11.82 7.85 -10.03
N ALA A 75 10.61 8.35 -9.79
CA ALA A 75 9.77 9.01 -10.79
C ALA A 75 9.79 10.55 -10.70
N SER A 76 10.72 11.16 -9.95
CA SER A 76 11.00 12.59 -10.07
C SER A 76 11.90 12.81 -11.28
N PRO A 77 11.42 13.36 -12.41
CA PRO A 77 12.28 13.77 -13.50
C PRO A 77 12.87 15.12 -13.11
N GLY A 78 13.97 15.11 -12.37
CA GLY A 78 14.64 16.35 -11.99
C GLY A 78 15.60 16.17 -10.84
N LYS A 79 16.88 16.42 -11.14
CA LYS A 79 18.05 16.48 -10.24
C LYS A 79 18.64 15.14 -9.82
N ASN A 80 19.51 14.59 -10.67
CA ASN A 80 20.95 14.41 -10.39
C ASN A 80 21.54 13.35 -11.33
N GLN A 81 21.99 13.77 -12.51
CA GLN A 81 22.99 13.01 -13.26
C GLN A 81 23.79 13.97 -14.17
N GLU A 82 24.56 14.85 -13.55
CA GLU A 82 25.75 15.40 -14.22
C GLU A 82 26.83 14.30 -14.21
N ASN A 83 27.45 14.12 -15.38
CA ASN A 83 28.61 13.28 -15.68
C ASN A 83 28.38 11.77 -15.88
N GLN A 84 28.11 11.38 -17.13
CA GLN A 84 29.13 10.65 -17.88
C GLN A 84 28.85 10.65 -19.39
N ASP A 85 29.74 11.30 -20.14
CA ASP A 85 29.96 11.09 -21.56
C ASP A 85 30.12 9.59 -21.86
N ARG A 86 29.34 9.10 -22.82
CA ARG A 86 29.80 8.21 -23.90
C ARG A 86 28.72 8.04 -24.97
N LYS A 87 29.00 8.67 -26.11
CA LYS A 87 28.43 8.52 -27.44
C LYS A 87 27.97 7.09 -27.77
N SER A 88 26.72 6.94 -28.18
CA SER A 88 26.25 5.88 -29.09
C SER A 88 24.91 6.31 -29.70
N GLU A 89 24.92 6.48 -31.03
CA GLU A 89 23.75 6.68 -31.87
C GLU A 89 23.03 5.33 -32.03
N ASP A 90 21.78 5.21 -31.58
CA ASP A 90 20.76 4.39 -32.26
C ASP A 90 19.35 4.72 -31.72
N GLY A 91 18.39 4.84 -32.62
CA GLY A 91 17.03 5.28 -32.33
C GLY A 91 16.11 4.14 -31.94
N ALA A 92 15.76 4.04 -30.65
CA ALA A 92 14.54 3.42 -30.15
C ALA A 92 14.33 3.82 -28.67
N ASP A 93 13.30 4.64 -28.40
CA ASP A 93 12.89 5.15 -27.07
C ASP A 93 12.59 3.99 -26.08
N PRO A 94 13.50 3.63 -25.14
CA PRO A 94 13.33 2.52 -24.20
C PRO A 94 12.68 2.97 -22.87
N GLU A 95 12.60 4.28 -22.60
CA GLU A 95 12.28 4.82 -21.28
C GLU A 95 10.78 4.81 -20.97
N LYS A 96 9.90 4.96 -21.97
CA LYS A 96 8.43 4.96 -21.77
C LYS A 96 7.84 3.59 -21.42
N THR A 97 8.48 2.51 -21.87
CA THR A 97 8.02 1.13 -21.63
C THR A 97 8.19 0.70 -20.18
N ASP A 98 9.28 1.12 -19.53
CA ASP A 98 9.57 0.76 -18.14
C ASP A 98 8.68 1.50 -17.14
N PHE A 99 8.37 2.78 -17.40
CA PHE A 99 7.48 3.56 -16.54
C PHE A 99 6.07 2.96 -16.47
N ARG A 100 5.49 2.59 -17.61
CA ARG A 100 4.13 2.00 -17.65
C ARG A 100 4.10 0.60 -17.02
N ALA A 101 5.20 -0.14 -17.07
CA ALA A 101 5.31 -1.43 -16.39
C ALA A 101 5.42 -1.26 -14.86
N LEU A 102 6.21 -0.27 -14.41
CA LEU A 102 6.38 0.08 -13.00
C LEU A 102 5.06 0.54 -12.35
N VAL A 103 4.30 1.40 -13.04
CA VAL A 103 2.97 1.87 -12.57
C VAL A 103 1.98 0.71 -12.42
N ARG A 104 1.97 -0.25 -13.35
CA ARG A 104 1.10 -1.44 -13.23
C ARG A 104 1.52 -2.36 -12.08
N LYS A 105 2.83 -2.53 -11.87
CA LYS A 105 3.37 -3.31 -10.76
C LYS A 105 3.03 -2.66 -9.42
N GLN A 106 3.12 -1.33 -9.33
CA GLN A 106 2.71 -0.55 -8.18
C GLN A 106 1.21 -0.69 -7.91
N HIS A 107 0.37 -0.50 -8.93
CA HIS A 107 -1.09 -0.66 -8.79
C HIS A 107 -1.46 -2.06 -8.28
N THR A 108 -0.79 -3.10 -8.78
CA THR A 108 -0.97 -4.47 -8.29
C THR A 108 -0.54 -4.62 -6.83
N ALA A 109 0.56 -3.98 -6.41
CA ALA A 109 1.00 -3.96 -5.03
C ALA A 109 0.01 -3.23 -4.10
N GLU A 110 -0.57 -2.11 -4.55
CA GLU A 110 -1.62 -1.39 -3.82
C GLU A 110 -2.89 -2.23 -3.64
N LEU A 111 -3.30 -2.98 -4.67
CA LEU A 111 -4.43 -3.91 -4.59
C LEU A 111 -4.16 -5.01 -3.56
N HIS A 112 -2.97 -5.63 -3.60
CA HIS A 112 -2.60 -6.64 -2.62
C HIS A 112 -2.50 -6.07 -1.19
N LEU A 113 -2.04 -4.82 -1.03
CA LEU A 113 -2.05 -4.13 0.26
C LEU A 113 -3.50 -3.92 0.76
N GLY A 114 -4.41 -3.49 -0.11
CA GLY A 114 -5.83 -3.35 0.21
C GLY A 114 -6.47 -4.67 0.63
N ASP A 115 -6.24 -5.75 -0.12
CA ASP A 115 -6.74 -7.10 0.21
C ASP A 115 -6.20 -7.59 1.56
N PHE A 116 -4.92 -7.33 1.83
CA PHE A 116 -4.30 -7.68 3.10
C PHE A 116 -4.92 -6.90 4.28
N LEU A 117 -5.26 -5.62 4.10
CA LEU A 117 -5.96 -4.84 5.14
C LEU A 117 -7.39 -5.33 5.39
N VAL A 118 -8.13 -5.73 4.34
CA VAL A 118 -9.45 -6.38 4.50
C VAL A 118 -9.31 -7.66 5.31
N PHE A 119 -8.27 -8.44 5.04
CA PHE A 119 -7.95 -9.63 5.79
C PHE A 119 -7.57 -9.33 7.25
N LEU A 120 -6.72 -8.33 7.51
CA LEU A 120 -6.37 -7.93 8.87
C LEU A 120 -7.61 -7.54 9.67
N ARG A 121 -8.54 -6.80 9.08
CA ARG A 121 -9.83 -6.46 9.75
C ARG A 121 -10.57 -7.70 10.27
N ARG A 122 -10.45 -8.85 9.60
CA ARG A 122 -11.04 -10.12 10.07
C ARG A 122 -10.24 -10.77 11.21
N VAL A 123 -8.91 -10.64 11.18
CA VAL A 123 -8.01 -11.18 12.20
C VAL A 123 -8.12 -10.42 13.53
N VAL A 124 -8.36 -9.10 13.48
CA VAL A 124 -8.53 -8.24 14.65
C VAL A 124 -9.92 -8.37 15.28
N SER A 125 -10.37 -9.61 15.53
CA SER A 125 -11.69 -9.92 16.11
C SER A 125 -11.65 -10.22 17.61
N SER A 126 -10.50 -10.65 18.15
CA SER A 126 -10.30 -10.87 19.59
C SER A 126 -9.59 -9.70 20.26
N LYS A 127 -9.95 -9.42 21.52
CA LYS A 127 -9.31 -8.40 22.37
C LYS A 127 -7.81 -8.67 22.56
N ALA A 128 -7.40 -9.94 22.63
CA ALA A 128 -5.98 -10.31 22.76
C ALA A 128 -5.17 -9.86 21.54
N ILE A 129 -5.75 -9.97 20.33
CA ILE A 129 -5.12 -9.48 19.10
C ILE A 129 -5.10 -7.95 19.07
N GLN A 130 -6.22 -7.30 19.40
CA GLN A 130 -6.34 -5.85 19.44
C GLN A 130 -5.30 -5.21 20.36
N SER A 131 -5.15 -5.74 21.59
CA SER A 131 -4.17 -5.29 22.58
C SER A 131 -2.72 -5.45 22.10
N LYS A 132 -2.40 -6.48 21.32
CA LYS A 132 -1.06 -6.62 20.72
C LYS A 132 -0.84 -5.68 19.53
N MET A 133 -1.88 -5.47 18.74
CA MET A 133 -1.85 -4.60 17.56
C MET A 133 -2.01 -3.10 17.88
N SER A 134 -2.30 -2.74 19.13
CA SER A 134 -2.29 -1.36 19.61
C SER A 134 -0.88 -0.83 19.93
N SER A 135 0.14 -1.68 19.80
CA SER A 135 1.55 -1.30 19.97
C SER A 135 2.03 -0.29 18.90
N PRO A 136 3.02 0.58 19.22
CA PRO A 136 3.54 1.60 18.30
C PRO A 136 3.95 1.04 16.94
N LYS A 137 4.55 -0.15 16.94
CA LYS A 137 5.00 -0.87 15.73
C LYS A 137 3.88 -1.05 14.69
N TRP A 138 2.64 -1.25 15.15
CA TRP A 138 1.48 -1.44 14.29
C TRP A 138 0.80 -0.13 13.96
N THR A 139 0.57 0.73 14.97
CA THR A 139 -0.10 2.01 14.77
C THR A 139 0.67 2.90 13.81
N GLU A 140 2.00 2.95 13.90
CA GLU A 140 2.84 3.70 12.97
C GLU A 140 2.72 3.21 11.53
N VAL A 141 2.75 1.89 11.30
CA VAL A 141 2.66 1.34 9.95
C VAL A 141 1.29 1.63 9.35
N LEU A 142 0.22 1.47 10.13
CA LEU A 142 -1.14 1.77 9.67
C LEU A 142 -1.34 3.27 9.41
N LEU A 143 -0.81 4.12 10.29
CA LEU A 143 -0.82 5.57 10.09
C LEU A 143 -0.04 5.97 8.85
N ASN A 144 1.11 5.34 8.57
CA ASN A 144 1.89 5.59 7.35
C ASN A 144 1.16 5.16 6.08
N ILE A 145 0.36 4.09 6.13
CA ILE A 145 -0.51 3.69 5.00
C ILE A 145 -1.65 4.69 4.81
N ALA A 146 -2.26 5.16 5.90
CA ALA A 146 -3.31 6.18 5.86
C ALA A 146 -2.75 7.55 5.42
N ALA A 147 -1.49 7.82 5.73
CA ALA A 147 -0.80 9.07 5.46
C ALA A 147 -0.43 9.25 3.98
N GLN A 148 -0.52 10.49 3.51
CA GLN A 148 -0.10 10.89 2.16
C GLN A 148 1.28 11.56 2.14
N LYS A 149 2.15 11.33 3.13
CA LYS A 149 3.39 12.11 3.26
C LYS A 149 4.54 11.52 2.45
N CYS A 150 4.73 12.04 1.24
CA CYS A 150 6.04 12.22 0.61
C CYS A 150 6.31 13.71 0.44
N CYS A 151 7.57 14.14 0.53
CA CYS A 151 8.02 15.53 0.39
C CYS A 151 7.67 16.17 -0.97
N SER A 152 7.15 15.38 -1.92
CA SER A 152 6.69 15.79 -3.25
C SER A 152 5.18 16.10 -3.32
N GLY A 153 4.43 15.94 -2.23
CA GLY A 153 2.96 16.14 -2.21
C GLY A 153 2.17 15.03 -2.92
N VAL A 154 2.83 13.95 -3.34
CA VAL A 154 2.17 12.78 -3.95
C VAL A 154 2.03 11.68 -2.90
N PRO A 155 0.83 11.08 -2.74
CA PRO A 155 0.60 10.06 -1.73
C PRO A 155 1.41 8.78 -2.01
N LEU A 156 2.06 8.22 -0.97
CA LEU A 156 2.77 6.94 -1.01
C LEU A 156 1.85 5.77 -1.40
N VAL A 157 0.57 5.86 -1.00
CA VAL A 157 -0.52 4.99 -1.44
C VAL A 157 -1.60 5.89 -2.02
N GLY A 158 -1.72 5.91 -3.35
CA GLY A 158 -2.69 6.76 -4.04
C GLY A 158 -4.14 6.29 -3.88
N ASN A 159 -4.31 5.01 -3.53
CA ASN A 159 -5.62 4.39 -3.43
C ASN A 159 -6.36 4.77 -2.13
N LEU A 160 -7.39 5.61 -2.26
CA LEU A 160 -8.25 6.04 -1.14
C LEU A 160 -8.89 4.86 -0.39
N ARG A 161 -9.33 3.81 -1.09
CA ARG A 161 -9.94 2.63 -0.46
C ARG A 161 -8.93 1.95 0.46
N THR A 162 -7.69 1.77 0.03
CA THR A 162 -6.61 1.18 0.85
C THR A 162 -6.32 2.02 2.08
N ARG A 163 -6.28 3.35 1.94
CA ARG A 163 -6.10 4.28 3.06
C ARG A 163 -7.24 4.20 4.09
N LEU A 164 -8.49 4.18 3.64
CA LEU A 164 -9.67 4.02 4.50
C LEU A 164 -9.68 2.66 5.21
N LEU A 165 -9.23 1.60 4.54
CA LEU A 165 -9.10 0.29 5.18
C LEU A 165 -8.06 0.30 6.31
N ALA A 166 -6.94 1.03 6.16
CA ALA A 166 -5.97 1.19 7.24
C ALA A 166 -6.57 1.95 8.44
N LEU A 167 -7.35 3.01 8.19
CA LEU A 167 -8.09 3.74 9.23
C LEU A 167 -9.11 2.85 9.94
N HIS A 168 -9.85 2.00 9.22
CA HIS A 168 -10.76 1.04 9.84
C HIS A 168 -10.06 0.01 10.73
N VAL A 169 -8.85 -0.42 10.38
CA VAL A 169 -8.06 -1.31 11.24
C VAL A 169 -7.58 -0.54 12.47
N LEU A 170 -7.14 0.72 12.32
CA LEU A 170 -6.79 1.61 13.44
C LEU A 170 -7.96 1.78 14.41
N GLU A 171 -9.15 2.07 13.90
CA GLU A 171 -10.38 2.19 14.70
C GLU A 171 -10.64 0.96 15.58
N ALA A 172 -10.30 -0.25 15.10
CA ALA A 172 -10.49 -1.48 15.87
C ALA A 172 -9.40 -1.72 16.93
N VAL A 173 -8.18 -1.21 16.75
CA VAL A 173 -7.05 -1.48 17.67
C VAL A 173 -6.83 -0.37 18.70
N LEU A 174 -7.11 0.89 18.36
CA LEU A 174 -6.88 2.03 19.25
C LEU A 174 -7.70 1.98 20.54
N PRO A 175 -8.97 1.52 20.55
CA PRO A 175 -9.72 1.37 21.81
C PRO A 175 -9.13 0.32 22.76
N ALA A 176 -8.26 -0.57 22.27
CA ALA A 176 -7.54 -1.55 23.07
C ALA A 176 -6.15 -1.05 23.54
N CYS A 177 -5.80 0.22 23.26
CA CYS A 177 -4.72 0.90 23.98
C CYS A 177 -5.13 1.01 25.45
N GLU A 178 -4.55 0.19 26.32
CA GLU A 178 -4.79 0.31 27.76
C GLU A 178 -4.21 1.63 28.27
N ALA A 179 -4.96 2.36 29.08
CA ALA A 179 -4.59 3.69 29.60
C ALA A 179 -3.31 3.70 30.46
N SER A 180 -2.77 2.53 30.82
CA SER A 180 -1.46 2.38 31.46
C SER A 180 -0.29 2.52 30.49
N VAL A 181 -0.54 2.62 29.19
CA VAL A 181 0.45 2.84 28.13
C VAL A 181 0.42 4.33 27.75
N GLU A 182 1.52 5.01 28.10
CA GLU A 182 1.91 6.39 27.81
C GLU A 182 0.87 7.26 27.08
N ASN A 183 0.29 8.21 27.82
CA ASN A 183 -0.53 9.31 27.30
C ASN A 183 0.14 10.00 26.08
N ASP A 184 1.47 10.01 26.05
CA ASP A 184 2.29 10.52 24.95
C ASP A 184 2.09 9.75 23.64
N GLN A 185 1.93 8.42 23.67
CA GLN A 185 1.68 7.62 22.46
C GLN A 185 0.31 7.95 21.87
N ILE A 186 -0.73 8.01 22.71
CA ILE A 186 -2.09 8.36 22.28
C ILE A 186 -2.09 9.78 21.70
N THR A 187 -1.42 10.71 22.38
CA THR A 187 -1.26 12.10 21.92
C THR A 187 -0.60 12.15 20.54
N GLN A 188 0.52 11.45 20.33
CA GLN A 188 1.19 11.38 19.04
C GLN A 188 0.32 10.79 17.93
N VAL A 189 -0.44 9.72 18.23
CA VAL A 189 -1.38 9.12 17.26
C VAL A 189 -2.47 10.13 16.88
N VAL A 190 -3.03 10.84 17.86
CA VAL A 190 -4.07 11.85 17.67
C VAL A 190 -3.54 13.02 16.83
N GLU A 191 -2.37 13.56 17.18
CA GLU A 191 -1.71 14.63 16.41
C GLU A 191 -1.44 14.20 14.96
N ARG A 192 -1.01 12.94 14.76
CA ARG A 192 -0.83 12.38 13.43
C ARG A 192 -2.15 12.33 12.68
N LEU A 193 -3.22 11.84 13.28
CA LEU A 193 -4.54 11.76 12.65
C LEU A 193 -5.10 13.15 12.28
N PHE A 194 -4.95 14.15 13.17
CA PHE A 194 -5.35 15.53 12.87
C PHE A 194 -4.50 16.14 11.74
N SER A 195 -3.20 15.87 11.74
CA SER A 195 -2.33 16.27 10.62
C SER A 195 -2.81 15.64 9.31
N LEU A 196 -3.15 14.34 9.33
CA LEU A 196 -3.66 13.66 8.14
C LEU A 196 -5.00 14.21 7.66
N LEU A 197 -5.88 14.58 8.58
CA LEU A 197 -7.14 15.22 8.25
C LEU A 197 -6.89 16.58 7.59
N ALA A 198 -5.99 17.39 8.16
CA ALA A 198 -5.58 18.66 7.60
C ALA A 198 -5.00 18.50 6.19
N ASP A 199 -4.10 17.54 5.99
CA ASP A 199 -3.53 17.22 4.68
C ASP A 199 -4.64 16.86 3.67
N CYS A 200 -5.60 16.01 4.06
CA CYS A 200 -6.68 15.56 3.17
C CYS A 200 -7.68 16.65 2.80
N MET A 201 -8.00 17.54 3.74
CA MET A 201 -9.03 18.54 3.55
C MET A 201 -8.50 19.86 2.99
N TRP A 202 -7.25 20.23 3.30
CA TRP A 202 -6.65 21.50 2.87
C TRP A 202 -5.51 21.33 1.87
N GLU A 203 -4.55 20.43 2.09
CA GLU A 203 -3.36 20.37 1.22
C GLU A 203 -3.60 19.63 -0.10
N ALA A 204 -4.16 18.42 -0.03
CA ALA A 204 -4.36 17.55 -1.19
C ALA A 204 -5.31 18.16 -2.26
N PRO A 205 -6.47 18.74 -1.90
CA PRO A 205 -7.36 19.34 -2.90
C PRO A 205 -6.72 20.53 -3.61
N ILE A 206 -5.95 21.36 -2.88
CA ILE A 206 -5.23 22.50 -3.44
C ILE A 206 -4.13 22.01 -4.39
N ALA A 207 -3.34 21.00 -3.99
CA ALA A 207 -2.31 20.42 -4.83
C ALA A 207 -2.90 19.80 -6.11
N GLN A 208 -4.00 19.05 -5.98
CA GLN A 208 -4.71 18.44 -7.11
C GLN A 208 -5.28 19.50 -8.07
N ALA A 209 -5.86 20.58 -7.56
CA ALA A 209 -6.34 21.69 -8.37
C ALA A 209 -5.19 22.35 -9.17
N LYS A 210 -4.07 22.66 -8.51
CA LYS A 210 -2.86 23.21 -9.16
C LYS A 210 -2.34 22.30 -10.26
N HIS A 211 -2.20 21.00 -9.98
CA HIS A 211 -1.74 20.02 -10.97
C HIS A 211 -2.69 19.92 -12.17
N THR A 212 -4.01 19.94 -11.93
CA THR A 212 -5.02 19.90 -13.00
C THR A 212 -4.95 21.13 -13.90
N ILE A 213 -4.70 22.32 -13.33
CA ILE A 213 -4.53 23.55 -14.10
C ILE A 213 -3.25 23.48 -14.95
N GLN A 214 -2.11 23.11 -14.36
CA GLN A 214 -0.83 22.99 -15.07
C GLN A 214 -0.89 21.98 -16.22
N MET A 215 -1.59 20.86 -16.04
CA MET A 215 -1.77 19.87 -17.10
C MET A 215 -2.59 20.44 -18.26
N LYS A 216 -3.66 21.20 -17.97
CA LYS A 216 -4.47 21.85 -19.01
C LYS A 216 -3.68 22.93 -19.75
N GLU A 217 -2.86 23.71 -19.05
CA GLU A 217 -1.98 24.71 -19.67
C GLU A 217 -0.96 24.06 -20.60
N LYS A 218 -0.29 22.97 -20.16
CA LYS A 218 0.63 22.21 -21.01
C LYS A 218 -0.07 21.59 -22.23
N GLU A 219 -1.29 21.08 -22.07
CA GLU A 219 -2.07 20.52 -23.18
C GLU A 219 -2.47 21.61 -24.19
N GLN A 220 -2.84 22.80 -23.72
CA GLN A 220 -3.15 23.94 -24.58
C GLN A 220 -1.91 24.44 -25.32
N GLU A 221 -0.76 24.49 -24.65
CA GLU A 221 0.51 24.88 -25.26
C GLU A 221 0.95 23.90 -26.36
N LEU A 222 0.84 22.59 -26.12
CA LEU A 222 1.09 21.58 -27.15
C LEU A 222 0.13 21.73 -28.34
N LYS A 223 -1.15 22.03 -28.11
CA LYS A 223 -2.12 22.26 -29.19
C LYS A 223 -1.77 23.51 -30.01
N ARG A 224 -1.28 24.58 -29.38
CA ARG A 224 -0.82 25.78 -30.09
C ARG A 224 0.42 25.50 -30.94
N GLN A 225 1.41 24.78 -30.41
CA GLN A 225 2.62 24.42 -31.16
C GLN A 225 2.36 23.51 -32.36
N VAL A 226 1.36 22.63 -32.29
CA VAL A 226 0.96 21.79 -33.43
C VAL A 226 0.25 22.61 -34.52
N GLN A 227 -0.46 23.68 -34.13
CA GLN A 227 -1.16 24.55 -35.07
C GLN A 227 -0.21 25.54 -35.78
N ASP A 228 0.84 26.02 -35.10
CA ASP A 228 1.83 26.94 -35.68
C ASP A 228 2.86 26.24 -36.59
N ASN A 229 3.00 24.91 -36.49
CA ASN A 229 3.91 24.10 -37.31
C ASN A 229 3.23 23.43 -38.53
N SER A 230 1.98 23.78 -38.85
CA SER A 230 1.21 23.24 -39.96
C SER A 230 0.76 24.31 -40.94
#